data_AF-A0A8D2HN99-F1
#
_entry.id   AF-A0A8D2HN99-F1
#
_cell.length_a   1.000
_cell.length_b   1.000
_cell.length_c   1.000
_cell.angle_alpha   90.00
_cell.angle_beta   90.00
_cell.angle_gamma   90.00
#
_symmetry.space_group_name_H-M   'P 1'
#
loop_
_entity.id
_entity.type
_entity.pdbx_description
1 polymer ?
#
loop_
_entity_poly.entity_id
_entity_poly.type
_entity_poly.pdbx_seq_one_letter_code
_entity_poly.pdbx_strand_id
1 'polypeptide(L)'
;MHLHLLLLAFFLPPKARAGEIIGGHESKPHSRPYMAYLQFVVKHKLHKCGGFLIREDFVLTAGDSGGPLVCNHVAQGIVSSGKINGTPPGVYTKVSRFLQWIKETMKSHQLQKTN
;
A
#
# COMPACT_ATOMS: atom_id res chain seq x y z
N MET A 1 2.38 -26.83 42.09
CA MET A 1 3.19 -26.16 41.04
C MET A 1 2.56 -26.18 39.64
N HIS A 2 1.50 -26.95 39.37
CA HIS A 2 0.79 -26.93 38.07
C HIS A 2 -0.21 -25.78 37.89
N LEU A 3 -0.69 -25.16 38.97
CA LEU A 3 -1.73 -24.12 38.90
C LEU A 3 -1.21 -22.78 38.31
N HIS A 4 0.08 -22.47 38.52
CA HIS A 4 0.69 -21.24 37.96
C HIS A 4 0.92 -21.31 36.45
N LEU A 5 1.10 -22.52 35.90
CA LEU A 5 1.32 -22.71 34.46
C LEU A 5 0.05 -22.43 33.64
N LEU A 6 -1.13 -22.71 34.22
CA LEU A 6 -2.43 -22.44 33.61
C LEU A 6 -2.76 -20.94 33.57
N LEU A 7 -2.35 -20.18 34.58
CA LEU A 7 -2.55 -18.72 34.63
C LEU A 7 -1.73 -17.98 33.56
N LEU A 8 -0.54 -18.46 33.22
CA LEU A 8 0.29 -17.87 32.15
C LEU A 8 -0.29 -18.09 30.75
N ALA A 9 -1.12 -19.13 30.54
CA ALA A 9 -1.78 -19.37 29.27
C ALA A 9 -2.87 -18.32 28.94
N PHE A 10 -3.44 -17.67 29.96
CA PHE A 10 -4.45 -16.61 29.80
C PHE A 10 -3.85 -15.24 29.45
N PHE A 11 -2.58 -15.01 29.76
CA PHE A 11 -1.86 -13.76 29.42
C PHE A 11 -1.14 -13.82 28.08
N LEU A 12 -1.14 -14.97 27.40
CA LEU A 12 -0.70 -15.03 26.01
C LEU A 12 -1.75 -14.29 25.17
N PRO A 13 -1.38 -13.19 24.49
CA PRO A 13 -2.31 -12.55 23.57
C PRO A 13 -2.76 -13.62 22.57
N PRO A 14 -4.06 -13.70 22.23
CA PRO A 14 -4.54 -14.63 21.22
C PRO A 14 -3.64 -14.43 20.00
N LYS A 15 -2.95 -15.51 19.58
CA LYS A 15 -2.18 -15.51 18.33
C LYS A 15 -3.09 -14.92 17.27
N ALA A 16 -2.81 -13.68 16.87
CA ALA A 16 -3.50 -13.05 15.76
C ALA A 16 -3.38 -14.03 14.60
N ARG A 17 -4.50 -14.59 14.16
CA ARG A 17 -4.50 -15.50 13.01
C ARG A 17 -3.96 -14.68 11.84
N ALA A 18 -2.78 -15.03 11.36
CA ALA A 18 -2.20 -14.41 10.19
C ALA A 18 -3.14 -14.68 9.00
N GLY A 19 -3.94 -13.69 8.62
CA GLY A 19 -4.87 -13.77 7.49
C GLY A 19 -6.32 -13.44 7.78
N GLU A 20 -6.67 -12.79 8.90
CA GLU A 20 -8.02 -12.26 9.07
C GLU A 20 -8.18 -10.90 8.37
N ILE A 21 -9.16 -10.78 7.46
CA ILE A 21 -9.49 -9.52 6.81
C ILE A 21 -10.21 -8.63 7.83
N ILE A 22 -9.48 -7.73 8.48
CA ILE A 22 -10.07 -6.81 9.48
C ILE A 22 -10.89 -5.74 8.77
N GLY A 23 -12.20 -5.72 9.03
CA GLY A 23 -13.12 -4.65 8.57
C GLY A 23 -13.54 -4.72 7.10
N GLY A 24 -13.40 -5.87 6.43
CA GLY A 24 -13.77 -6.06 5.03
C GLY A 24 -14.95 -7.03 4.82
N HIS A 25 -15.52 -7.00 3.61
CA HIS A 25 -16.49 -7.99 3.13
C HIS A 25 -15.90 -8.75 1.94
N GLU A 26 -16.24 -10.03 1.82
CA GLU A 26 -15.87 -10.84 0.67
C GLU A 26 -16.42 -10.23 -0.62
N SER A 27 -15.58 -10.10 -1.64
CA SER A 27 -15.99 -9.58 -2.94
C SER A 27 -16.78 -10.64 -3.69
N LYS A 28 -17.84 -10.25 -4.42
CA LYS A 28 -18.52 -11.16 -5.34
C LYS A 28 -17.48 -11.78 -6.30
N PRO A 29 -17.46 -13.11 -6.48
CA PRO A 29 -16.51 -13.77 -7.38
C PRO A 29 -16.47 -13.11 -8.77
N HIS A 30 -15.26 -12.90 -9.29
CA HIS A 30 -14.99 -12.29 -10.60
C HIS A 30 -15.51 -10.86 -10.85
N SER A 31 -16.07 -10.18 -9.83
CA SER A 31 -16.59 -8.80 -9.98
C SER A 31 -15.52 -7.71 -10.09
N ARG A 32 -14.25 -8.06 -9.84
CA ARG A 32 -13.11 -7.13 -9.85
C ARG A 32 -12.00 -7.64 -10.76
N PRO A 33 -12.17 -7.54 -12.10
CA PRO A 33 -11.21 -8.09 -13.08
C PRO A 33 -9.85 -7.37 -13.05
N TYR A 34 -9.81 -6.15 -12.51
CA TYR A 34 -8.61 -5.36 -12.33
C TYR A 34 -7.85 -5.69 -11.03
N MET A 35 -8.38 -6.57 -10.16
CA MET A 35 -7.70 -7.03 -8.95
C MET A 35 -7.05 -8.41 -9.22
N ALA A 36 -5.77 -8.54 -8.92
CA ALA A 36 -5.07 -9.82 -8.98
C ALA A 36 -4.47 -10.18 -7.62
N TYR A 37 -4.55 -11.46 -7.26
CA TYR A 37 -3.83 -12.07 -6.15
C TYR A 37 -2.95 -13.19 -6.69
N LEU A 38 -1.65 -13.08 -6.47
CA LEU A 38 -0.67 -14.06 -6.92
C LEU A 38 -0.09 -14.77 -5.71
N GLN A 39 -0.04 -16.09 -5.82
CA GLN A 39 0.60 -16.96 -4.85
C GLN A 39 1.58 -17.87 -5.60
N PHE A 40 2.86 -17.77 -5.28
CA PHE A 40 3.92 -18.52 -5.97
C PHE A 40 5.02 -18.94 -4.98
N VAL A 41 5.79 -19.97 -5.33
CA VAL A 41 6.84 -20.52 -4.47
C VAL A 41 8.20 -20.24 -5.09
N VAL A 42 9.10 -19.62 -4.32
CA VAL A 42 10.50 -19.36 -4.71
C VAL A 42 11.41 -19.89 -3.62
N LYS A 43 12.40 -20.74 -3.97
CA LYS A 43 13.33 -21.35 -2.99
C LYS A 43 12.60 -21.99 -1.80
N HIS A 44 11.54 -22.76 -2.06
CA HIS A 44 10.65 -23.37 -1.06
C HIS A 44 9.90 -22.39 -0.14
N LYS A 45 9.96 -21.09 -0.40
CA LYS A 45 9.22 -20.07 0.34
C LYS A 45 7.98 -19.63 -0.43
N LEU A 46 6.86 -19.57 0.27
CA LEU A 46 5.61 -19.06 -0.30
C LEU A 46 5.62 -17.53 -0.33
N HIS A 47 5.41 -16.96 -1.51
CA HIS A 47 5.23 -15.55 -1.75
C HIS A 47 3.77 -15.26 -2.10
N LYS A 48 3.27 -14.14 -1.58
CA LYS A 48 1.90 -13.67 -1.76
C LYS A 48 1.95 -12.20 -2.15
N CYS A 49 1.33 -11.86 -3.28
CA CYS A 49 1.26 -10.50 -3.78
C CYS A 49 -0.19 -10.20 -4.16
N GLY A 50 -0.63 -8.96 -3.96
CA GLY A 50 -1.94 -8.49 -4.39
C GLY A 50 -1.80 -7.11 -5.02
N GLY A 51 -2.61 -6.81 -6.03
CA GLY A 51 -2.56 -5.52 -6.70
C GLY A 51 -3.78 -5.21 -7.54
N PHE A 52 -3.88 -3.94 -7.94
CA PHE A 52 -4.95 -3.37 -8.76
C PHE A 52 -4.38 -2.75 -10.02
N LEU A 53 -4.78 -3.25 -11.19
CA LEU A 53 -4.42 -2.65 -12.48
C LEU A 53 -5.12 -1.29 -12.63
N ILE A 54 -4.35 -0.20 -12.66
CA ILE A 54 -4.85 1.15 -12.92
C ILE A 54 -4.63 1.50 -14.41
N ARG A 55 -3.57 0.95 -15.00
CA ARG A 55 -3.24 1.00 -16.44
C ARG A 55 -2.51 -0.28 -16.84
N GLU A 56 -2.40 -0.55 -18.13
CA GLU A 56 -1.68 -1.71 -18.69
C GLU A 56 -0.26 -1.89 -18.12
N ASP A 57 0.41 -0.77 -17.81
CA ASP A 57 1.78 -0.72 -17.30
C ASP A 57 1.88 -0.38 -15.80
N PHE A 58 0.74 -0.25 -15.10
CA PHE A 58 0.71 0.24 -13.71
C PHE A 58 -0.24 -0.58 -12.83
N VAL A 59 0.35 -1.29 -11.86
CA VAL A 59 -0.35 -2.03 -10.81
C VAL A 59 -0.12 -1.33 -9.48
N LEU A 60 -1.21 -0.97 -8.79
CA LEU A 60 -1.17 -0.40 -7.45
C LEU A 60 -1.14 -1.53 -6.41
N THR A 61 -0.14 -1.49 -5.53
CA THR A 61 0.12 -2.48 -4.48
C THR A 61 0.23 -1.83 -3.10
N ALA A 62 0.17 -2.65 -2.04
CA ALA A 62 0.47 -2.22 -0.69
C ALA A 62 2.00 -2.00 -0.55
N GLY A 63 2.49 -0.84 -0.99
CA GLY A 63 3.91 -0.51 -1.01
C GLY A 63 4.27 0.73 -1.84
N ASP A 64 3.39 1.16 -2.76
CA ASP A 64 3.70 2.24 -3.70
C ASP A 64 3.57 3.66 -3.14
N SER A 65 3.40 3.82 -1.82
CA SER A 65 3.28 5.15 -1.19
C SER A 65 4.50 6.02 -1.49
N GLY A 66 4.26 7.27 -1.90
CA GLY A 66 5.31 8.18 -2.37
C GLY A 66 5.65 8.08 -3.86
N GLY A 67 5.17 7.04 -4.56
CA GLY A 67 5.36 6.89 -6.01
C GLY A 67 4.54 7.90 -6.83
N PRO A 68 4.97 8.26 -8.06
CA PRO A 68 4.26 9.21 -8.90
C PRO A 68 3.10 8.55 -9.68
N LEU A 69 1.95 9.21 -9.71
CA LEU A 69 0.88 8.98 -10.68
C LEU A 69 1.17 9.85 -11.92
N VAL A 70 1.66 9.24 -12.99
CA VAL A 70 2.03 9.91 -14.24
C VAL A 70 0.93 9.78 -15.28
N CYS A 71 0.42 10.87 -15.85
CA CYS A 71 -0.53 10.85 -16.96
C CYS A 71 0.01 11.75 -18.08
N ASN A 72 0.00 11.28 -19.33
CA ASN A 72 0.58 11.99 -20.48
C ASN A 72 2.03 12.45 -20.21
N HIS A 73 2.85 11.57 -19.62
CA HIS A 73 4.23 11.86 -19.22
C HIS A 73 4.41 12.95 -18.15
N VAL A 74 3.32 13.39 -17.50
CA VAL A 74 3.36 14.39 -16.41
C VAL A 74 2.98 13.75 -15.09
N ALA A 75 3.78 13.95 -14.04
CA ALA A 75 3.42 13.58 -12.67
C ALA A 75 2.28 14.46 -12.16
N GLN A 76 1.08 13.88 -12.06
CA GLN A 76 -0.13 14.59 -11.62
C GLN A 76 -0.46 14.36 -10.15
N GLY A 77 -0.09 13.19 -9.63
CA GLY A 77 -0.36 12.81 -8.25
C GLY A 77 0.82 12.10 -7.61
N ILE A 78 0.82 12.06 -6.28
CA ILE A 78 1.70 11.21 -5.48
C ILE A 78 0.80 10.20 -4.77
N VAL A 79 1.10 8.90 -4.86
CA VAL A 79 0.36 7.85 -4.17
C VAL A 79 0.44 8.12 -2.66
N SER A 80 -0.71 8.28 -2.02
CA SER A 80 -0.78 8.47 -0.56
C SER A 80 -1.23 7.18 0.13
N SER A 81 -2.43 6.71 -0.20
CA SER A 81 -2.98 5.48 0.37
C SER A 81 -4.01 4.87 -0.57
N GLY A 82 -4.06 3.56 -0.64
CA GLY A 82 -5.15 2.83 -1.29
C GLY A 82 -5.97 2.13 -0.22
N LYS A 83 -7.27 1.94 -0.47
CA LYS A 83 -8.01 0.97 0.35
C LYS A 83 -7.43 -0.41 0.09
N ILE A 84 -7.23 -1.18 1.15
CA ILE A 84 -6.72 -2.57 1.06
C ILE A 84 -7.67 -3.44 0.21
N ASN A 85 -8.95 -3.10 0.19
CA ASN A 85 -9.96 -3.73 -0.66
C ASN A 85 -9.93 -3.26 -2.13
N GLY A 86 -8.97 -2.40 -2.50
CA GLY A 86 -8.82 -1.60 -3.73
C GLY A 86 -10.10 -1.20 -4.42
N THR A 87 -11.06 -0.73 -3.64
CA THR A 87 -12.14 0.10 -4.16
C THR A 87 -11.54 1.45 -4.51
N PRO A 88 -11.56 1.87 -5.80
CA PRO A 88 -11.20 3.22 -6.16
C PRO A 88 -12.08 4.25 -5.41
N PRO A 89 -11.58 5.48 -5.21
CA PRO A 89 -10.28 5.96 -5.62
C PRO A 89 -9.17 5.55 -4.63
N GLY A 90 -7.97 5.28 -5.16
CA GLY A 90 -6.77 5.51 -4.36
C GLY A 90 -6.70 6.99 -3.97
N VAL A 91 -6.24 7.29 -2.76
CA VAL A 91 -5.97 8.64 -2.32
C VAL A 91 -4.62 9.07 -2.87
N TYR A 92 -4.62 10.18 -3.61
CA TYR A 92 -3.42 10.78 -4.16
C TYR A 92 -3.28 12.23 -3.71
N THR A 93 -2.06 12.67 -3.46
CA THR A 93 -1.75 14.08 -3.29
C THR A 93 -1.66 14.74 -4.66
N LYS A 94 -2.51 15.71 -4.96
CA LYS A 94 -2.51 16.42 -6.26
C LYS A 94 -1.29 17.33 -6.35
N VAL A 95 -0.34 17.01 -7.23
CA VAL A 95 0.93 17.75 -7.40
C VAL A 95 0.68 19.23 -7.69
N SER A 96 -0.33 19.54 -8.50
CA SER A 96 -0.64 20.91 -8.90
C SER A 96 -0.90 21.87 -7.72
N ARG A 97 -1.41 21.35 -6.58
CA ARG A 97 -1.67 22.18 -5.38
C ARG A 97 -0.41 22.61 -4.66
N PHE A 98 0.70 21.89 -4.84
CA PHE A 98 1.96 22.11 -4.13
C PHE A 98 3.07 22.64 -5.03
N LEU A 99 2.79 22.93 -6.31
CA LEU A 99 3.82 23.35 -7.28
C LEU A 99 4.62 24.57 -6.83
N GLN A 100 3.97 25.54 -6.20
CA GLN A 100 4.66 26.75 -5.71
C GLN A 100 5.67 26.38 -4.62
N TRP A 101 5.21 25.66 -3.59
CA TRP A 101 6.06 25.17 -2.51
C TRP A 101 7.20 24.29 -3.03
N ILE A 102 6.93 23.37 -3.95
CA ILE A 102 7.97 22.51 -4.57
C ILE A 102 9.05 23.37 -5.24
N LYS A 103 8.65 24.38 -6.03
CA LYS A 103 9.60 25.27 -6.71
C LYS A 103 10.47 26.05 -5.71
N GLU A 104 9.86 26.57 -4.65
CA GLU A 104 10.56 27.33 -3.60
C GLU A 104 11.54 26.46 -2.83
N THR A 105 11.14 25.26 -2.42
CA THR A 105 12.00 24.28 -1.74
C THR A 105 13.16 23.86 -2.63
N MET A 106 12.91 23.57 -3.91
CA MET A 106 13.97 23.23 -4.88
C MET A 106 14.98 24.36 -5.04
N LYS A 107 14.51 25.61 -5.13
CA LYS A 107 15.36 26.80 -5.21
C LYS A 107 16.20 26.98 -3.95
N SER A 108 15.61 26.82 -2.77
CA SER A 108 16.30 26.93 -1.49
C SER A 108 17.43 25.89 -1.34
N HIS A 109 17.17 24.63 -1.68
CA HIS A 109 18.18 23.57 -1.60
C HIS A 109 19.29 23.70 -2.65
N GLN A 110 19.04 24.32 -3.80
CA GLN A 110 20.10 24.64 -4.75
C GLN A 110 21.03 25.74 -4.20
N LEU A 111 20.48 26.77 -3.56
CA LEU A 111 21.26 27.83 -2.90
C LEU A 111 22.09 27.30 -1.72
N GLN A 112 21.59 26.29 -1.01
CA GLN A 112 22.33 25.62 0.07
C GLN A 112 23.48 24.73 -0.42
N LYS A 113 23.45 24.26 -1.67
CA LYS A 113 24.54 23.46 -2.27
C LYS A 113 25.67 24.31 -2.85
N THR A 114 25.41 25.59 -3.07
CA THR A 114 26.36 26.55 -3.67
C THR A 114 27.09 27.41 -2.63
N ASN A 115 26.73 27.30 -1.35
CA ASN A 115 27.43 27.87 -0.20
C ASN A 115 28.26 26.80 0.50
#